data_AF-A0A959EGY0-F1
#
_entry.id   AF-A0A959EGY0-F1
#
_cell.length_a   1.000
_cell.length_b   1.000
_cell.length_c   1.000
_cell.angle_alpha   90.00
_cell.angle_beta   90.00
_cell.angle_gamma   90.00
#
_symmetry.space_group_name_H-M   'P 1'
#
loop_
_entity.id
_entity.type
_entity.pdbx_description
1 polymer ?
#
loop_
_entity_poly.entity_id
_entity_poly.type
_entity_poly.pdbx_seq_one_letter_code
_entity_poly.pdbx_strand_id
1 'polypeptide(L)'
;PSRYTFQGRSRRPAKDIFNAGINYLYGMLYSIVEGALFSVGLDPHLGILHADEYNKPNLAFDLIEPFRPWADRLLIEMCMDKHLKESFFTKNQYGIFLNKEGKAFIIPAFNDFMRSTTTYLHQESTVKNHIYFTAGRLAQRIRVVMEG
;
A
#
# COMPACT_ATOMS: atom_id res chain seq x y z
N PRO A 1 21.42 4.18 6.41
CA PRO A 1 22.27 3.33 7.27
C PRO A 1 22.57 1.99 6.58
N SER A 2 23.79 1.44 6.70
CA SER A 2 24.22 0.21 5.99
C SER A 2 23.31 -1.01 6.22
N ARG A 3 22.67 -1.10 7.39
CA ARG A 3 21.72 -2.18 7.72
C ARG A 3 20.43 -2.22 6.89
N TYR A 4 20.03 -1.11 6.27
CA TYR A 4 18.85 -1.03 5.40
C TYR A 4 19.24 -0.94 3.92
N THR A 5 20.38 -1.54 3.53
CA THR A 5 20.87 -1.47 2.16
C THR A 5 19.80 -1.98 1.19
N PHE A 6 19.38 -1.10 0.29
CA PHE A 6 18.33 -1.34 -0.68
C PHE A 6 18.94 -1.26 -2.09
N GLN A 7 19.14 -2.42 -2.73
CA GLN A 7 19.70 -2.51 -4.09
C GLN A 7 18.63 -2.51 -5.18
N GLY A 8 17.35 -2.50 -4.81
CA GLY A 8 16.21 -2.53 -5.71
C GLY A 8 15.01 -3.26 -5.11
N ARG A 9 13.83 -3.13 -5.73
CA ARG A 9 12.61 -3.79 -5.25
C ARG A 9 12.66 -5.30 -5.47
N SER A 10 12.39 -6.06 -4.41
CA SER A 10 12.18 -7.51 -4.43
C SER A 10 10.87 -7.85 -3.70
N ARG A 11 9.95 -8.51 -4.40
CA ARG A 11 8.57 -8.74 -3.91
C ARG A 11 8.39 -10.14 -3.33
N ARG A 12 8.66 -11.19 -4.12
CA ARG A 12 8.52 -12.60 -3.72
C ARG A 12 9.67 -13.40 -4.33
N PRO A 13 10.74 -13.71 -3.57
CA PRO A 13 10.97 -13.38 -2.16
C PRO A 13 11.45 -11.94 -1.93
N ALA A 14 11.29 -11.43 -0.70
CA ALA A 14 12.01 -10.23 -0.25
C ALA A 14 13.47 -10.61 0.06
N LYS A 15 14.42 -9.85 -0.49
CA LYS A 15 15.86 -10.11 -0.39
C LYS A 15 16.54 -9.41 0.80
N ASP A 16 15.89 -8.38 1.35
CA ASP A 16 16.39 -7.57 2.47
C ASP A 16 15.22 -7.11 3.37
N ILE A 17 15.56 -6.57 4.54
CA ILE A 17 14.59 -6.12 5.55
C ILE A 17 13.74 -4.93 5.06
N PHE A 18 14.29 -4.08 4.20
CA PHE A 18 13.56 -2.94 3.64
C PHE A 18 12.46 -3.44 2.70
N ASN A 19 12.81 -4.36 1.80
CA ASN A 19 11.87 -5.03 0.91
C ASN A 19 10.80 -5.81 1.69
N ALA A 20 11.17 -6.50 2.77
CA ALA A 20 10.21 -7.19 3.63
C ALA A 20 9.22 -6.21 4.29
N GLY A 21 9.72 -5.09 4.83
CA GLY A 21 8.91 -4.04 5.43
C GLY A 21 7.94 -3.41 4.44
N ILE A 22 8.44 -2.99 3.26
CA ILE A 22 7.58 -2.31 2.28
C ILE A 22 6.58 -3.26 1.62
N ASN A 23 6.93 -4.54 1.44
CA ASN A 23 5.97 -5.55 0.97
C ASN A 23 4.81 -5.71 1.96
N TYR A 24 5.10 -5.66 3.28
CA TYR A 24 4.08 -5.74 4.32
C TYR A 24 3.17 -4.50 4.30
N LEU A 25 3.75 -3.29 4.25
CA LEU A 25 2.99 -2.05 4.17
C LEU A 25 2.13 -1.95 2.92
N TYR A 26 2.64 -2.38 1.76
CA TYR A 26 1.85 -2.46 0.54
C TYR A 26 0.69 -3.46 0.65
N GLY A 27 0.88 -4.57 1.37
CA GLY A 27 -0.21 -5.49 1.67
C GLY A 27 -1.32 -4.84 2.51
N MET A 28 -0.95 -4.07 3.54
CA MET A 28 -1.93 -3.33 4.35
C MET A 28 -2.63 -2.22 3.56
N LEU A 29 -1.89 -1.48 2.74
CA LEU A 29 -2.44 -0.44 1.87
C LEU A 29 -3.41 -1.02 0.84
N TYR A 30 -3.06 -2.17 0.26
CA TYR A 30 -3.93 -2.88 -0.68
C TYR A 30 -5.29 -3.21 -0.06
N SER A 31 -5.33 -3.71 1.19
CA SER A 31 -6.59 -3.96 1.90
C SER A 31 -7.44 -2.70 2.11
N ILE A 32 -6.83 -1.53 2.32
CA ILE A 32 -7.58 -0.26 2.41
C ILE A 32 -8.14 0.16 1.05
N VAL A 33 -7.37 0.00 -0.02
CA VAL A 33 -7.78 0.31 -1.39
C VAL A 33 -8.94 -0.59 -1.83
N GLU A 34 -8.85 -1.90 -1.57
CA GLU A 34 -9.96 -2.83 -1.83
C GLU A 34 -11.22 -2.42 -1.06
N GLY A 35 -11.09 -2.13 0.24
CA GLY A 35 -12.21 -1.64 1.04
C GLY A 35 -12.83 -0.34 0.51
N ALA A 36 -12.01 0.57 -0.02
CA ALA A 36 -12.48 1.80 -0.65
C ALA A 36 -13.26 1.52 -1.95
N LEU A 37 -12.76 0.63 -2.81
CA LEU A 37 -13.46 0.22 -4.04
C LEU A 37 -14.79 -0.47 -3.74
N PHE A 38 -14.80 -1.41 -2.79
CA PHE A 38 -16.05 -2.05 -2.37
C PHE A 38 -17.07 -1.04 -1.84
N SER A 39 -16.61 -0.03 -1.08
CA SER A 39 -17.52 0.99 -0.51
C SER A 39 -18.25 1.84 -1.56
N VAL A 40 -17.73 1.88 -2.80
CA VAL A 40 -18.35 2.62 -3.92
C VAL A 40 -18.98 1.70 -4.97
N GLY A 41 -19.06 0.40 -4.68
CA GLY A 41 -19.67 -0.62 -5.54
C GLY A 41 -18.79 -1.03 -6.73
N LEU A 42 -17.49 -0.78 -6.68
CA LEU A 42 -16.55 -1.26 -7.70
C LEU A 42 -15.93 -2.59 -7.26
N ASP A 43 -15.91 -3.57 -8.16
CA ASP A 43 -15.20 -4.83 -7.95
C ASP A 43 -13.68 -4.59 -8.08
N PRO A 44 -12.88 -4.76 -7.01
CA PRO A 44 -11.44 -4.55 -7.05
C PRO A 44 -10.72 -5.47 -8.04
N HIS A 45 -11.29 -6.63 -8.35
CA HIS A 45 -10.67 -7.63 -9.22
C HIS A 45 -11.05 -7.47 -10.69
N LEU A 46 -11.90 -6.49 -11.03
CA LEU A 46 -12.38 -6.23 -12.38
C LEU A 46 -11.45 -5.23 -13.08
N GLY A 47 -10.85 -5.66 -14.18
CA GLY A 47 -9.93 -4.84 -14.97
C GLY A 47 -10.66 -3.91 -15.92
N ILE A 48 -10.46 -2.60 -15.75
CA ILE A 48 -11.08 -1.59 -16.60
C ILE A 48 -10.19 -1.25 -17.82
N LEU A 49 -8.91 -1.63 -17.81
CA LEU A 49 -7.98 -1.44 -18.93
C LEU A 49 -7.82 -2.74 -19.74
N HIS A 50 -8.14 -2.70 -21.04
CA HIS A 50 -8.13 -3.75 -22.05
C HIS A 50 -7.60 -5.16 -21.71
N ALA A 51 -8.47 -6.13 -21.98
CA ALA A 51 -8.19 -7.55 -22.11
C ALA A 51 -7.18 -7.80 -23.23
N ASP A 52 -6.03 -8.35 -22.89
CA ASP A 52 -5.41 -9.50 -23.55
C ASP A 52 -4.30 -10.06 -22.63
N GLU A 53 -4.31 -11.38 -22.46
CA GLU A 53 -3.25 -12.22 -21.87
C GLU A 53 -2.94 -12.12 -20.35
N TYR A 54 -3.46 -13.10 -19.62
CA TYR A 54 -2.92 -13.69 -18.36
C TYR A 54 -2.62 -12.82 -17.12
N ASN A 55 -2.76 -11.51 -17.17
CA ASN A 55 -2.79 -10.63 -15.99
C ASN A 55 -4.03 -9.77 -16.07
N LYS A 56 -5.14 -10.21 -15.45
CA LYS A 56 -6.31 -9.35 -15.27
C LYS A 56 -5.83 -8.04 -14.64
N PRO A 57 -5.98 -6.88 -15.31
CA PRO A 57 -5.78 -5.59 -14.66
C PRO A 57 -6.69 -5.62 -13.44
N ASN A 58 -6.15 -5.40 -12.26
CA ASN A 58 -6.93 -5.42 -11.03
C ASN A 58 -7.04 -3.95 -10.62
N LEU A 59 -8.27 -3.47 -10.50
CA LEU A 59 -8.57 -2.08 -10.20
C LEU A 59 -7.93 -1.61 -8.90
N ALA A 60 -7.71 -2.50 -7.93
CA ALA A 60 -6.94 -2.17 -6.74
C ALA A 60 -5.45 -2.00 -7.03
N PHE A 61 -4.87 -2.71 -8.00
CA PHE A 61 -3.50 -2.44 -8.46
C PHE A 61 -3.38 -1.11 -9.20
N ASP A 62 -4.40 -0.65 -9.90
CA ASP A 62 -4.37 0.67 -10.53
C ASP A 62 -4.57 1.77 -9.49
N LEU A 63 -5.55 1.61 -8.59
CA LEU A 63 -5.89 2.63 -7.59
C LEU A 63 -4.85 2.76 -6.48
N ILE A 64 -4.04 1.73 -6.20
CA ILE A 64 -3.00 1.80 -5.16
C ILE A 64 -1.79 2.65 -5.57
N GLU A 65 -1.49 2.78 -6.87
CA GLU A 65 -0.24 3.40 -7.34
C GLU A 65 -0.02 4.83 -6.82
N PRO A 66 -1.00 5.75 -6.83
CA PRO A 66 -0.82 7.10 -6.29
C PRO A 66 -0.52 7.14 -4.79
N PHE A 67 -0.83 6.06 -4.05
CA PHE A 67 -0.71 6.00 -2.60
C PHE A 67 0.50 5.20 -2.11
N ARG A 68 1.21 4.49 -3.00
CA ARG A 68 2.48 3.81 -2.63
C ARG A 68 3.51 4.75 -1.99
N PRO A 69 3.70 6.00 -2.46
CA PRO A 69 4.66 6.92 -1.84
C PRO A 69 4.40 7.20 -0.35
N TRP A 70 3.15 7.08 0.11
CA TRP A 70 2.81 7.23 1.52
C TRP A 70 3.31 6.06 2.37
N ALA A 71 3.16 4.83 1.88
CA ALA A 71 3.74 3.65 2.52
C ALA A 71 5.27 3.67 2.47
N ASP A 72 5.86 4.14 1.36
CA ASP A 72 7.31 4.29 1.21
C ASP A 72 7.86 5.28 2.24
N ARG A 73 7.23 6.45 2.34
CA ARG A 73 7.59 7.50 3.30
C ARG A 73 7.53 6.98 4.73
N LEU A 74 6.44 6.32 5.12
CA LEU A 74 6.29 5.77 6.46
C LEU A 74 7.42 4.80 6.82
N LEU A 75 7.81 3.91 5.89
CA LEU A 75 8.91 2.99 6.13
C LEU A 75 10.25 3.72 6.27
N ILE A 76 10.49 4.71 5.42
CA ILE A 76 11.72 5.51 5.45
C ILE A 76 11.84 6.23 6.81
N GLU A 77 10.75 6.84 7.29
CA GLU A 77 10.70 7.48 8.62
C GLU A 77 11.04 6.47 9.73
N MET A 78 10.40 5.28 9.74
CA MET A 78 10.73 4.21 10.69
C MET A 78 12.20 3.76 10.65
N CYS A 79 12.81 3.75 9.46
CA CYS A 79 14.22 3.42 9.27
C CYS A 79 15.14 4.53 9.81
N MET A 80 14.80 5.79 9.56
CA MET A 80 15.57 6.97 9.97
C MET A 80 15.55 7.16 11.48
N ASP A 81 14.40 6.96 12.13
CA ASP A 81 14.24 7.06 13.57
C ASP A 81 14.85 5.86 14.33
N LYS A 82 15.46 4.90 13.61
CA LYS A 82 16.03 3.66 14.14
C LYS A 82 15.04 2.80 14.93
N HIS A 83 13.75 3.01 14.74
CA HIS A 83 12.71 2.23 15.40
C HIS A 83 12.50 0.87 14.72
N LEU A 84 12.81 0.74 13.42
CA LEU A 84 12.72 -0.53 12.70
C LEU A 84 13.93 -1.45 12.99
N LYS A 85 13.78 -2.40 13.90
CA LYS A 85 14.88 -3.31 14.31
C LYS A 85 15.02 -4.50 13.36
N GLU A 86 16.24 -5.00 13.17
CA GLU A 86 16.50 -6.25 12.44
C GLU A 86 15.79 -7.46 13.09
N SER A 87 15.66 -7.44 14.42
CA SER A 87 14.95 -8.46 15.19
C SER A 87 13.46 -8.56 14.85
N PHE A 88 12.89 -7.59 14.14
CA PHE A 88 11.51 -7.63 13.65
C PHE A 88 11.32 -8.51 12.42
N PHE A 89 12.41 -9.05 11.88
CA PHE A 89 12.40 -9.86 10.67
C PHE A 89 12.94 -11.26 10.92
N THR A 90 12.43 -12.21 10.15
CA THR A 90 12.91 -13.60 10.15
C THR A 90 13.20 -14.01 8.71
N LYS A 91 14.36 -14.65 8.51
CA LYS A 91 14.77 -15.20 7.23
C LYS A 91 14.51 -16.70 7.20
N ASN A 92 13.90 -17.19 6.12
CA ASN A 92 13.76 -18.61 5.84
C ASN A 92 14.05 -18.89 4.35
N GLN A 93 13.83 -20.13 3.90
CA GLN A 93 14.07 -20.55 2.51
C GLN A 93 13.25 -19.78 1.45
N TYR A 94 12.17 -19.11 1.86
CA TYR A 94 11.28 -18.32 1.01
C TYR A 94 11.54 -16.81 1.09
N GLY A 95 12.62 -16.37 1.74
CA GLY A 95 13.00 -14.96 1.85
C GLY A 95 12.93 -14.40 3.27
N ILE A 96 12.85 -13.07 3.36
CA ILE A 96 12.77 -12.33 4.63
C ILE A 96 11.33 -11.87 4.87
N PHE A 97 10.83 -12.08 6.08
CA PHE A 97 9.45 -11.80 6.48
C PHE A 97 9.40 -11.05 7.80
N LEU A 98 8.35 -10.25 7.98
CA LEU A 98 8.05 -9.59 9.24
C LEU A 98 7.50 -10.62 10.25
N ASN A 99 8.14 -10.70 11.42
CA ASN A 99 7.71 -11.61 12.49
C ASN A 99 6.63 -10.98 13.39
N LYS A 100 6.22 -11.68 14.45
CA LYS A 100 5.14 -11.22 15.35
C LYS A 100 5.46 -9.86 15.99
N GLU A 101 6.69 -9.65 16.44
CA GLU A 101 7.12 -8.37 17.04
C GLU A 101 7.13 -7.25 16.01
N GLY A 102 7.66 -7.53 14.81
CA GLY A 102 7.64 -6.58 13.71
C GLY A 102 6.23 -6.16 13.30
N LYS A 103 5.28 -7.11 13.26
CA LYS A 103 3.86 -6.82 13.02
C LYS A 103 3.26 -5.95 14.11
N ALA A 104 3.54 -6.26 15.38
CA ALA A 104 3.08 -5.49 16.52
C ALA A 104 3.64 -4.05 16.53
N PHE A 105 4.80 -3.83 15.90
CA PHE A 105 5.37 -2.50 15.70
C PHE A 105 4.79 -1.76 14.48
N ILE A 106 4.74 -2.41 13.31
CA ILE A 106 4.35 -1.74 12.05
C ILE A 106 2.84 -1.48 11.97
N ILE A 107 1.99 -2.39 12.46
CA ILE A 107 0.53 -2.26 12.31
C ILE A 107 -0.01 -0.99 13.00
N PRO A 108 0.31 -0.70 14.28
CA PRO A 108 -0.16 0.51 14.94
C PRO A 108 0.32 1.77 14.23
N ALA A 109 1.60 1.84 13.88
CA ALA A 109 2.17 2.99 13.21
C ALA A 109 1.54 3.27 11.83
N PHE A 110 1.26 2.21 11.05
CA PHE A 110 0.51 2.36 9.80
C PHE A 110 -0.92 2.84 10.03
N ASN A 111 -1.62 2.30 11.03
CA ASN A 111 -2.98 2.72 11.36
C ASN A 111 -3.04 4.17 11.86
N ASP A 112 -2.07 4.60 12.65
CA ASP A 112 -1.93 5.99 13.10
C ASP A 112 -1.67 6.92 11.93
N PHE A 113 -0.75 6.54 11.03
CA PHE A 113 -0.50 7.28 9.81
C PHE A 113 -1.74 7.37 8.91
N MET A 114 -2.52 6.29 8.75
CA MET A 114 -3.79 6.32 8.02
C MET A 114 -4.84 7.25 8.62
N ARG A 115 -4.81 7.45 9.96
CA ARG A 115 -5.66 8.40 10.68
C ARG A 115 -5.14 9.84 10.67
N SER A 116 -3.85 10.04 10.39
CA SER A 116 -3.25 11.37 10.32
C SER A 116 -3.84 12.19 9.17
N THR A 117 -3.86 13.51 9.35
CA THR A 117 -4.36 14.46 8.36
C THR A 117 -3.25 14.92 7.43
N THR A 118 -3.56 15.04 6.14
CA THR A 118 -2.67 15.62 5.14
C THR A 118 -3.46 16.35 4.06
N THR A 119 -2.81 17.30 3.40
CA THR A 119 -3.35 17.97 2.22
C THR A 119 -2.96 17.19 0.97
N TYR A 120 -3.96 16.73 0.22
CA TYR A 120 -3.77 16.04 -1.05
C TYR A 120 -4.85 16.50 -2.04
N LEU A 121 -4.46 16.83 -3.27
CA LEU A 121 -5.36 17.42 -4.28
C LEU A 121 -6.16 18.62 -3.76
N HIS A 122 -5.50 19.52 -3.03
CA HIS A 122 -6.08 20.73 -2.42
C HIS A 122 -7.18 20.49 -1.38
N GLN A 123 -7.33 19.26 -0.89
CA GLN A 123 -8.26 18.92 0.17
C GLN A 123 -7.49 18.47 1.42
N GLU A 124 -7.88 18.99 2.58
CA GLU A 124 -7.40 18.50 3.86
C GLU A 124 -8.31 17.36 4.35
N SER A 125 -7.73 16.20 4.61
CA SER A 125 -8.43 15.07 5.20
C SER A 125 -7.45 14.04 5.73
N THR A 126 -7.96 12.97 6.34
CA THR A 126 -7.10 11.84 6.73
C THR A 126 -6.50 11.17 5.51
N VAL A 127 -5.29 10.62 5.65
CA VAL A 127 -4.63 9.80 4.63
C VAL A 127 -5.58 8.72 4.10
N LYS A 128 -6.31 8.04 5.00
CA LYS A 128 -7.32 7.05 4.62
C LYS A 128 -8.43 7.65 3.77
N ASN A 129 -9.01 8.80 4.15
CA ASN A 129 -10.13 9.40 3.43
C ASN A 129 -9.77 9.79 1.99
N HIS A 130 -8.53 10.22 1.74
CA HIS A 130 -8.08 10.50 0.37
C HIS A 130 -8.17 9.29 -0.56
N ILE A 131 -7.93 8.08 -0.04
CA ILE A 131 -8.10 6.83 -0.79
C ILE A 131 -9.57 6.63 -1.14
N TYR A 132 -10.47 6.80 -0.17
CA TYR A 132 -11.92 6.68 -0.37
C TYR A 132 -12.48 7.74 -1.32
N PHE A 133 -12.03 8.99 -1.22
CA PHE A 133 -12.42 10.04 -2.17
C PHE A 133 -11.96 9.73 -3.59
N THR A 134 -10.76 9.14 -3.74
CA THR A 134 -10.25 8.76 -5.06
C THR A 134 -11.07 7.62 -5.65
N ALA A 135 -11.43 6.60 -4.85
CA ALA A 135 -12.35 5.55 -5.27
C ALA A 135 -13.73 6.13 -5.68
N GLY A 136 -14.26 7.08 -4.89
CA GLY A 136 -15.52 7.76 -5.21
C GLY A 136 -15.48 8.52 -6.53
N ARG A 137 -14.41 9.29 -6.77
CA ARG A 137 -14.22 10.01 -8.05
C ARG A 137 -14.11 9.05 -9.23
N LEU A 138 -13.42 7.92 -9.05
CA LEU A 138 -13.31 6.88 -10.06
C LEU A 138 -14.68 6.28 -10.39
N ALA A 139 -15.47 5.91 -9.38
CA ALA A 139 -16.82 5.37 -9.58
C ALA A 139 -17.74 6.34 -10.33
N GLN A 140 -17.69 7.64 -9.99
CA GLN A 140 -18.47 8.66 -10.70
C GLN A 140 -18.07 8.78 -12.18
N ARG A 141 -16.77 8.74 -12.48
CA ARG A 141 -16.29 8.79 -13.87
C ARG A 141 -16.73 7.57 -14.69
N ILE A 142 -16.67 6.37 -14.11
CA ILE A 142 -17.11 5.14 -14.79
C ILE A 142 -18.60 5.24 -15.13
N ARG A 143 -19.45 5.69 -14.20
CA ARG A 143 -20.89 5.82 -14.42
C ARG A 143 -21.22 6.77 -15.57
N VAL A 144 -20.59 7.95 -15.60
CA VAL A 144 -20.78 8.93 -16.69
C VAL A 144 -20.41 8.34 -18.06
N VAL A 145 -19.33 7.55 -18.14
CA VAL A 145 -18.91 6.91 -19.40
C VAL A 145 -19.87 5.79 -19.85
N MET A 146 -20.57 5.14 -18.92
CA MET A 146 -21.54 4.07 -19.26
C MET A 146 -22.92 4.60 -19.66
N GLU A 147 -23.27 5.81 -19.24
CA GLU A 147 -24.58 6.44 -19.49
C GLU A 147 -24.60 7.39 -20.70
N GLY A 148 -23.43 7.73 -21.26
CA GLY A 148 -23.28 8.61 -22.43
C GLY A 148 -22.84 7.88 -23.68
#